data_AF-A0A3S0I4R9-F1
#
_entry.id   AF-A0A3S0I4R9-F1
#
_cell.length_a   1.000
_cell.length_b   1.000
_cell.length_c   1.000
_cell.angle_alpha   90.00
_cell.angle_beta   90.00
_cell.angle_gamma   90.00
#
_symmetry.space_group_name_H-M   'P 1'
#
loop_
_entity.id
_entity.type
_entity.pdbx_description
1 polymer ?
#
loop_
_entity_poly.entity_id
_entity_poly.type
_entity_poly.pdbx_seq_one_letter_code
_entity_poly.pdbx_strand_id
1 'polypeptide(L)'
;MIARLDTAQASAHGHADTPYLHFLEALRDAGFEGDIAPDYANRTVLATDNSLYQRLPQAVLYPRGAEDLERIARLAGRDDFRRVVLAPRGGGTGTNGQSLTD
;
A
#
# COMPACT_ATOMS: atom_id res chain seq x y z
N MET A 1 -32.52 2.27 15.28
CA MET A 1 -31.71 3.49 15.10
C MET A 1 -30.25 3.06 15.10
N ILE A 2 -29.61 3.00 13.94
CA ILE A 2 -28.19 2.60 13.84
C ILE A 2 -27.36 3.83 14.19
N ALA A 3 -26.52 3.74 15.22
CA ALA A 3 -25.62 4.82 15.60
C ALA A 3 -24.68 5.13 14.43
N ARG A 4 -24.62 6.41 14.02
CA ARG A 4 -23.58 6.86 13.09
C ARG A 4 -22.25 6.80 13.83
N LEU A 5 -21.34 5.96 13.36
CA LEU A 5 -19.94 6.09 13.74
C LEU A 5 -19.45 7.43 13.19
N ASP A 6 -18.95 8.26 14.10
CA ASP A 6 -18.28 9.50 13.76
C ASP A 6 -16.92 9.17 13.14
N THR A 7 -16.86 9.13 11.81
CA THR A 7 -15.64 8.84 11.04
C THR A 7 -14.60 9.95 11.14
N ALA A 8 -14.91 11.11 11.73
CA ALA A 8 -13.93 12.17 11.94
C ALA A 8 -12.77 11.72 12.84
N GLN A 9 -13.01 10.80 13.78
CA GLN A 9 -12.01 10.26 14.70
C GLN A 9 -11.17 9.09 14.12
N ALA A 10 -11.53 8.54 12.95
CA ALA A 10 -10.78 7.45 12.32
C ALA A 10 -9.44 7.92 11.71
N SER A 11 -9.23 9.23 11.62
CA SER A 11 -8.05 9.88 11.04
C SER A 11 -6.77 9.77 11.88
N ALA A 12 -6.86 9.29 13.13
CA ALA A 12 -5.74 9.35 14.08
C ALA A 12 -4.66 8.24 13.90
N HIS A 13 -4.89 7.20 13.10
CA HIS A 13 -3.99 6.02 13.03
C HIS A 13 -3.37 5.76 11.63
N GLY A 14 -3.40 6.76 10.74
CA GLY A 14 -3.13 6.56 9.31
C GLY A 14 -1.84 7.14 8.76
N HIS A 15 -0.80 7.40 9.55
CA HIS A 15 0.45 7.90 8.97
C HIS A 15 1.23 6.77 8.32
N ALA A 16 1.67 6.99 7.08
CA ALA A 16 2.65 6.11 6.46
C ALA A 16 4.00 6.31 7.18
N ASP A 17 4.66 5.21 7.50
CA ASP A 17 5.96 5.21 8.15
C ASP A 17 7.00 5.94 7.29
N THR A 18 7.92 6.64 7.93
CA THR A 18 8.92 7.50 7.27
C THR A 18 9.69 6.82 6.12
N PRO A 19 10.14 5.55 6.23
CA PRO A 19 10.80 4.86 5.11
C PRO A 19 9.89 4.66 3.89
N TYR A 20 8.59 4.45 4.11
CA TYR A 20 7.63 4.28 3.02
C TYR A 20 7.29 5.61 2.37
N LEU A 21 7.13 6.69 3.14
CA LEU A 21 6.97 8.03 2.55
C LEU A 21 8.13 8.39 1.62
N HIS A 22 9.37 8.15 2.07
CA HIS A 22 10.56 8.40 1.26
C HIS A 22 10.60 7.53 0.00
N PHE A 23 10.18 6.25 0.09
CA PHE A 23 10.08 5.38 -1.08
C PHE A 23 9.04 5.88 -2.09
N LEU A 24 7.87 6.32 -1.63
CA LEU A 24 6.81 6.82 -2.49
C LEU A 24 7.19 8.11 -3.21
N GLU A 25 7.89 9.01 -2.53
CA GLU A 25 8.46 10.23 -3.12
C GLU A 25 9.50 9.89 -4.19
N ALA A 26 10.47 9.03 -3.86
CA ALA A 26 11.50 8.60 -4.80
C ALA A 26 10.92 7.84 -6.01
N LEU A 27 9.83 7.08 -5.81
CA LEU A 27 9.13 6.39 -6.89
C LEU A 27 8.45 7.36 -7.85
N ARG A 28 7.83 8.41 -7.32
CA ARG A 28 7.26 9.50 -8.12
C ARG A 28 8.34 10.22 -8.92
N ASP A 29 9.46 10.54 -8.30
CA ASP A 29 10.60 11.21 -8.95
C ASP A 29 11.26 10.32 -10.03
N ALA A 30 11.19 9.00 -9.88
CA ALA A 30 11.62 8.03 -10.89
C ALA A 30 10.66 7.92 -12.10
N GLY A 31 9.59 8.72 -12.13
CA GLY A 31 8.63 8.79 -13.24
C GLY A 31 7.59 7.67 -13.22
N PHE A 32 7.19 7.18 -12.05
CA PHE A 32 6.06 6.26 -11.93
C PHE A 32 4.78 6.92 -12.44
N GLU A 33 4.11 6.26 -13.40
CA GLU A 33 2.95 6.81 -14.10
C GLU A 33 1.60 6.39 -13.51
N GLY A 34 1.59 5.29 -12.77
CA GLY A 34 0.45 4.77 -12.05
C GLY A 34 0.05 5.62 -10.85
N ASP A 35 -1.00 5.18 -10.16
CA ASP A 35 -1.51 5.88 -8.99
C ASP A 35 -0.80 5.41 -7.71
N ILE A 36 -0.50 6.37 -6.83
CA ILE A 36 0.01 6.13 -5.48
C ILE A 36 -1.10 6.54 -4.50
N ALA A 37 -1.64 5.56 -3.77
CA ALA A 37 -2.77 5.74 -2.86
C ALA A 37 -2.35 5.47 -1.40
N PRO A 38 -1.82 6.49 -0.68
CA PRO A 38 -1.52 6.40 0.74
C PRO A 38 -2.74 6.69 1.63
N ASP A 39 -3.89 7.03 1.03
CA ASP A 39 -5.09 7.40 1.77
C ASP A 39 -5.70 6.21 2.50
N TYR A 40 -6.39 6.53 3.60
CA TYR A 40 -6.96 5.54 4.50
C TYR A 40 -8.01 4.65 3.82
N ALA A 41 -8.77 5.18 2.85
CA ALA A 41 -9.84 4.43 2.21
C ALA A 41 -9.27 3.28 1.35
N ASN A 42 -8.32 3.58 0.47
CA ASN A 42 -7.66 2.57 -0.35
C ASN A 42 -6.93 1.53 0.51
N ARG A 43 -6.20 1.99 1.54
CA ARG A 43 -5.51 1.08 2.47
C ARG A 43 -6.49 0.16 3.21
N THR A 44 -7.62 0.68 3.67
CA THR A 44 -8.64 -0.11 4.38
C THR A 44 -9.26 -1.17 3.48
N VAL A 45 -9.63 -0.80 2.25
CA VAL A 45 -10.25 -1.73 1.29
C VAL A 45 -9.32 -2.87 0.91
N LEU A 46 -8.00 -2.62 0.87
CA LEU A 46 -6.99 -3.64 0.57
C LEU A 46 -6.31 -4.23 1.79
N ALA A 47 -6.81 -3.96 3.00
CA ALA A 47 -6.26 -4.51 4.24
C ALA A 47 -6.60 -5.98 4.46
N THR A 48 -7.49 -6.55 3.64
CA THR A 48 -7.91 -7.95 3.72
C THR A 48 -7.86 -8.63 2.35
N ASP A 49 -7.74 -9.94 2.37
CA ASP A 49 -8.01 -10.83 1.24
C ASP A 49 -9.15 -11.80 1.63
N ASN A 50 -9.31 -12.93 0.95
CA ASN A 50 -10.28 -13.96 1.32
C ASN A 50 -9.85 -14.80 2.52
N SER A 51 -8.96 -14.26 3.36
CA SER A 51 -8.58 -14.84 4.64
C SER A 51 -9.30 -14.14 5.80
N LEU A 52 -9.04 -14.63 7.01
CA LEU A 52 -9.49 -13.99 8.24
C LEU A 52 -8.53 -12.87 8.70
N TYR A 53 -7.39 -12.68 8.03
CA TYR A 53 -6.36 -11.74 8.44
C TYR A 53 -6.66 -10.32 7.93
N GLN A 54 -6.30 -9.34 8.76
CA GLN A 54 -6.29 -7.93 8.38
C GLN A 54 -4.92 -7.31 8.65
N ARG A 55 -4.32 -6.69 7.63
CA ARG A 55 -3.07 -5.92 7.71
C ARG A 55 -3.24 -4.65 6.91
N LEU A 56 -3.12 -3.49 7.55
CA LEU A 56 -3.28 -2.21 6.89
C LEU A 56 -1.95 -1.82 6.21
N PRO A 57 -1.85 -1.82 4.87
CA PRO A 57 -0.60 -1.47 4.19
C PRO A 57 -0.28 0.02 4.37
N GLN A 58 0.98 0.42 4.22
CA GLN A 58 1.37 1.85 4.24
C GLN A 58 0.81 2.65 3.06
N ALA A 59 0.75 2.03 1.88
CA ALA A 59 0.15 2.61 0.68
C ALA A 59 -0.20 1.50 -0.32
N VAL A 60 -1.03 1.85 -1.30
CA VAL A 60 -1.33 1.00 -2.46
C VAL A 60 -0.75 1.65 -3.71
N LEU A 61 -0.08 0.85 -4.53
CA LEU A 61 0.40 1.25 -5.85
C LEU A 61 -0.49 0.61 -6.91
N TYR A 62 -0.93 1.40 -7.88
CA TYR A 62 -1.67 0.93 -9.06
C TYR A 62 -0.83 1.20 -10.32
N PRO A 63 0.14 0.33 -10.67
CA PRO A 63 0.99 0.49 -11.84
C PRO A 63 0.17 0.60 -13.13
N ARG A 64 0.57 1.51 -14.03
CA ARG A 64 -0.08 1.64 -15.34
C ARG A 64 0.38 0.56 -16.33
N GLY A 65 1.63 0.09 -16.19
CA GLY A 65 2.27 -0.82 -17.14
C GLY A 65 3.51 -1.51 -16.58
N ALA A 66 4.21 -2.24 -17.44
CA ALA A 66 5.39 -3.01 -17.06
C ALA A 66 6.54 -2.10 -16.62
N GLU A 67 6.68 -0.92 -17.22
CA GLU A 67 7.71 0.07 -16.92
C GLU A 67 7.59 0.57 -15.46
N ASP A 68 6.37 0.69 -14.96
CA ASP A 68 6.10 1.03 -13.56
C ASP A 68 6.51 -0.10 -12.61
N LEU A 69 6.27 -1.37 -12.98
CA LEU A 69 6.75 -2.52 -12.22
C LEU A 69 8.28 -2.56 -12.16
N GLU A 70 8.94 -2.25 -13.27
CA GLU A 70 10.40 -2.16 -13.31
C GLU A 70 10.93 -1.01 -12.43
N ARG A 71 10.27 0.16 -12.43
CA ARG A 71 10.63 1.28 -11.55
C ARG A 71 10.52 0.89 -10.08
N ILE A 72 9.41 0.25 -9.68
CA ILE A 72 9.21 -0.26 -8.33
C ILE A 72 10.34 -1.23 -7.95
N ALA A 73 10.60 -2.23 -8.79
CA ALA A 73 11.60 -3.26 -8.50
C ALA A 73 13.03 -2.68 -8.42
N ARG A 74 13.40 -1.78 -9.35
CA ARG A 74 14.71 -1.11 -9.34
C ARG A 74 14.89 -0.26 -8.10
N LEU A 75 13.86 0.48 -7.69
CA LEU A 75 13.94 1.33 -6.49
C LEU A 75 14.03 0.49 -5.22
N ALA A 76 13.21 -0.56 -5.10
CA ALA A 76 13.21 -1.46 -3.94
C ALA A 76 14.54 -2.23 -3.78
N GLY A 77 15.28 -2.42 -4.87
CA GLY A 77 16.61 -3.03 -4.84
C GLY A 77 17.74 -2.13 -4.32
N ARG A 78 17.50 -0.83 -4.08
CA ARG A 78 18.53 0.07 -3.54
C ARG A 78 18.68 -0.11 -2.03
N ASP A 79 19.90 0.07 -1.52
CA ASP A 79 20.21 -0.13 -0.10
C ASP A 79 19.35 0.74 0.84
N ASP A 80 19.05 1.97 0.41
CA ASP A 80 18.21 2.94 1.14
C ASP A 80 16.77 2.43 1.38
N PHE A 81 16.29 1.48 0.56
CA PHE A 81 14.92 0.98 0.57
C PHE A 81 14.81 -0.50 0.96
N ARG A 82 15.87 -1.13 1.47
CA ARG A 82 15.86 -2.55 1.90
C ARG A 82 14.81 -2.92 2.93
N ARG A 83 14.27 -1.94 3.67
CA ARG A 83 13.23 -2.13 4.69
C ARG A 83 11.80 -2.03 4.14
N VAL A 84 11.64 -1.59 2.90
CA VAL A 84 10.34 -1.50 2.24
C VAL A 84 9.89 -2.91 1.86
N VAL A 85 8.73 -3.33 2.38
CA VAL A 85 8.11 -4.60 2.02
C VAL A 85 7.08 -4.35 0.92
N LEU A 86 7.09 -5.21 -0.10
CA LEU A 86 6.14 -5.16 -1.21
C LEU A 86 5.40 -6.49 -1.30
N ALA A 87 4.08 -6.45 -1.28
CA ALA A 87 3.23 -7.60 -1.52
C ALA A 87 2.45 -7.42 -2.84
N PRO A 88 2.73 -8.21 -3.90
CA PRO A 88 1.93 -8.15 -5.11
C PRO A 88 0.53 -8.72 -4.85
N ARG A 89 -0.49 -8.03 -5.37
CA ARG A 89 -1.89 -8.43 -5.23
C ARG A 89 -2.59 -8.47 -6.60
N GLY A 90 -3.16 -9.63 -6.93
CA GLY A 90 -4.10 -9.80 -8.04
C GLY A 90 -5.55 -9.56 -7.58
N GLY A 91 -6.41 -10.56 -7.73
CA GLY A 91 -7.82 -10.47 -7.30
C GLY A 91 -8.07 -10.52 -5.79
N GLY A 92 -7.04 -10.73 -4.95
CA GLY A 92 -7.21 -10.78 -3.49
C GLY A 92 -7.99 -11.99 -2.98
N THR A 93 -8.00 -13.10 -3.71
CA THR A 93 -8.78 -14.31 -3.37
C THR A 93 -8.01 -15.34 -2.53
N GLY A 94 -6.77 -15.02 -2.15
CA GLY A 94 -5.96 -15.84 -1.25
C GLY A 94 -6.62 -15.97 0.12
N THR A 95 -6.52 -17.16 0.72
CA THR A 95 -7.18 -17.49 1.99
C THR A 95 -6.24 -17.50 3.19
N ASN A 96 -4.96 -17.17 2.96
CA ASN A 96 -3.88 -17.28 3.94
C ASN A 96 -3.06 -15.98 4.10
N GLY A 97 -3.59 -14.82 3.68
CA GLY A 97 -2.92 -13.53 3.86
C GLY A 97 -1.71 -13.27 2.94
N GLN A 98 -1.53 -14.05 1.87
CA GLN A 98 -0.35 -13.99 1.00
C GLN A 98 -0.24 -12.68 0.20
N SER A 99 -1.35 -11.95 0.09
CA SER A 99 -1.42 -10.67 -0.62
C SER A 99 -1.45 -9.46 0.32
N LEU A 100 -1.16 -9.67 1.61
CA LEU A 100 -1.22 -8.64 2.64
C LEU A 100 0.20 -8.27 3.12
N THR A 101 0.40 -7.00 3.40
CA THR A 101 1.61 -6.43 4.01
C THR A 101 1.22 -5.30 4.96
N ASP A 102 2.12 -4.91 5.85
CA ASP A 102 2.01 -3.68 6.63
C ASP A 102 2.54 -2.46 5.87
#